data_AF-A0A3N5NQK0-F1
#
_entry.id   AF-A0A3N5NQK0-F1
#
_cell.length_a   1.000
_cell.length_b   1.000
_cell.length_c   1.000
_cell.angle_alpha   90.00
_cell.angle_beta   90.00
_cell.angle_gamma   90.00
#
_symmetry.space_group_name_H-M   'P 1'
#
loop_
_entity.id
_entity.type
_entity.pdbx_description
1 polymer ?
#
loop_
_entity_poly.entity_id
_entity_poly.type
_entity_poly.pdbx_seq_one_letter_code
_entity_poly.pdbx_strand_id
1 'polypeptide(L)'
;NLSSDKDAVLREAFRVLKPGGRFAVSDVVVRGDLPPEVRHSMELWVGCIAGALTDAEYERKLKNAGFADVTVEPWRVYSIDDARSVLTSAGLDADALAGKVDGSVQSAFIRARKPAASRCCGPDCCA
;
A
#
# COMPACT_ATOMS: atom_id res chain seq x y z
N ASN A 1 3.01 5.02 4.60
CA ASN A 1 4.18 4.09 4.57
C ASN A 1 5.30 4.28 5.61
N LEU A 2 5.14 5.10 6.65
CA LEU A 2 6.22 5.37 7.62
C LEU A 2 6.25 4.44 8.85
N SER A 3 5.21 3.64 9.05
CA SER A 3 5.19 2.66 10.13
C SER A 3 6.08 1.47 9.78
N SER A 4 6.98 1.11 10.70
CA SER A 4 7.84 -0.06 10.60
C SER A 4 7.09 -1.38 10.75
N ASP A 5 5.92 -1.39 11.41
CA ASP A 5 5.04 -2.56 11.54
C ASP A 5 3.67 -2.27 10.93
N LYS A 6 3.61 -2.40 9.60
CA LYS A 6 2.36 -2.29 8.83
C LYS A 6 1.30 -3.30 9.28
N ASP A 7 1.68 -4.49 9.73
CA ASP A 7 0.71 -5.50 10.14
C ASP A 7 0.01 -5.10 11.45
N ALA A 8 0.75 -4.53 12.40
CA ALA A 8 0.17 -3.97 13.62
C ALA A 8 -0.80 -2.82 13.32
N VAL A 9 -0.42 -1.90 12.44
CA VAL A 9 -1.29 -0.77 12.05
C VAL A 9 -2.59 -1.26 11.42
N LEU A 10 -2.52 -2.24 10.51
CA LEU A 10 -3.72 -2.76 9.84
C LEU A 10 -4.61 -3.57 10.79
N ARG A 11 -4.03 -4.35 11.70
CA ARG A 11 -4.80 -5.03 12.78
C ARG A 11 -5.50 -4.02 13.68
N GLU A 12 -4.82 -2.94 14.03
CA GLU A 12 -5.39 -1.92 14.90
C GLU A 12 -6.50 -1.13 14.19
N ALA A 13 -6.30 -0.79 12.92
CA ALA A 13 -7.36 -0.22 12.08
C ALA A 13 -8.60 -1.13 12.02
N PHE A 14 -8.40 -2.44 11.87
CA PHE A 14 -9.49 -3.41 11.91
C PHE A 14 -10.19 -3.43 13.27
N ARG A 15 -9.43 -3.43 14.38
CA ARG A 15 -9.96 -3.49 15.74
C ARG A 15 -10.90 -2.32 16.04
N VAL A 16 -10.50 -1.09 15.68
CA VAL A 16 -11.24 0.13 16.01
C VAL A 16 -12.44 0.40 15.11
N LEU A 17 -12.47 -0.16 13.89
CA LEU A 17 -13.61 -0.01 13.00
C LEU A 17 -14.83 -0.76 13.56
N LYS A 18 -16.01 -0.13 13.47
CA LYS A 18 -17.28 -0.80 13.75
C LYS A 18 -17.53 -1.92 12.73
N PRO A 19 -18.28 -2.99 13.07
CA PRO A 19 -18.69 -3.98 12.08
C PRO A 19 -19.39 -3.33 10.88
N GLY A 20 -19.05 -3.74 9.65
CA GLY A 20 -19.50 -3.10 8.41
C GLY A 20 -18.75 -1.81 8.03
N GLY A 21 -17.82 -1.34 8.87
CA GLY A 21 -17.02 -0.14 8.66
C GLY A 21 -16.08 -0.24 7.45
N ARG A 22 -15.67 0.92 6.92
CA ARG A 22 -14.81 1.02 5.74
C ARG A 22 -13.40 1.47 6.12
N PHE A 23 -12.40 0.81 5.56
CA PHE A 23 -11.03 1.27 5.50
C PHE A 23 -10.82 1.91 4.12
N ALA A 24 -10.32 3.15 4.09
CA ALA A 24 -10.02 3.86 2.86
C ALA A 24 -8.84 4.80 3.09
N VAL A 25 -7.71 4.52 2.45
CA VAL A 25 -6.49 5.33 2.55
C VAL A 25 -5.90 5.56 1.16
N SER A 26 -5.23 6.69 0.98
CA SER A 26 -4.31 6.88 -0.14
C SER A 26 -2.90 6.62 0.37
N ASP A 27 -2.17 5.71 -0.27
CA ASP A 27 -0.77 5.44 0.06
C ASP A 27 0.03 5.19 -1.24
N VAL A 28 1.35 5.27 -1.14
CA VAL A 28 2.24 4.92 -2.26
C VAL A 28 2.42 3.41 -2.31
N VAL A 29 2.33 2.85 -3.52
CA VAL A 29 2.43 1.43 -3.83
C VAL A 29 3.54 1.24 -4.86
N VAL A 30 4.31 0.15 -4.74
CA VAL A 30 5.38 -0.19 -5.67
C VAL A 30 5.00 -1.46 -6.44
N ARG A 31 5.23 -1.50 -7.75
CA ARG A 31 5.06 -2.67 -8.59
C ARG A 31 6.41 -3.12 -9.14
N GLY A 32 6.62 -4.44 -9.09
CA GLY A 32 7.87 -5.05 -9.52
C GLY A 32 9.04 -4.78 -8.56
N ASP A 33 10.22 -5.21 -8.99
CA ASP A 33 11.44 -5.08 -8.20
C ASP A 33 12.18 -3.80 -8.61
N LEU A 34 12.03 -2.77 -7.80
CA LEU A 34 12.91 -1.62 -7.85
C LEU A 34 14.33 -2.04 -7.42
N PRO A 35 15.38 -1.65 -8.18
CA PRO A 35 16.75 -1.83 -7.75
C PRO A 35 16.96 -1.24 -6.34
N PRO A 36 17.76 -1.87 -5.47
CA PRO A 36 17.97 -1.40 -4.10
C PRO A 36 18.41 0.08 -4.04
N GLU A 37 19.25 0.51 -4.97
CA GLU A 37 19.78 1.88 -5.05
C GLU A 37 18.67 2.88 -5.39
N VAL A 38 17.75 2.49 -6.27
CA VAL A 38 16.57 3.29 -6.62
C VAL A 38 15.61 3.35 -5.45
N ARG A 39 15.30 2.19 -4.85
CA ARG A 39 14.41 2.12 -3.68
C ARG A 39 14.92 3.05 -2.59
N HIS A 40 16.21 3.00 -2.27
CA HIS A 40 16.82 3.88 -1.28
C HIS A 40 16.78 5.37 -1.66
N SER A 41 17.02 5.70 -2.93
CA SER A 41 16.95 7.10 -3.39
C SER A 41 15.51 7.65 -3.36
N MET A 42 14.53 6.82 -3.72
CA MET A 42 13.11 7.16 -3.69
C MET A 42 12.56 7.22 -2.25
N GLU A 43 13.08 6.41 -1.33
CA GLU A 43 12.85 6.50 0.11
C GLU A 43 13.17 7.89 0.64
N LEU A 44 14.33 8.43 0.27
CA LEU A 44 14.78 9.76 0.69
C LEU A 44 13.93 10.89 0.08
N TRP A 45 13.35 10.69 -1.10
CA TRP A 45 12.56 11.70 -1.80
C TRP A 45 11.12 11.84 -1.30
N VAL A 46 10.38 10.73 -1.21
CA VAL A 46 8.97 10.77 -0.78
C VAL A 46 8.86 10.62 0.73
N GLY A 47 9.96 10.29 1.43
CA GLY A 47 10.00 9.90 2.84
C GLY A 47 9.24 8.59 3.14
N CYS A 48 8.40 8.13 2.21
CA CYS A 48 7.35 7.14 2.40
C CYS A 48 7.55 5.89 1.52
N ILE A 49 8.71 5.64 0.92
CA ILE A 49 8.89 4.44 0.07
C ILE A 49 9.49 3.24 0.82
N ALA A 50 10.07 3.47 2.01
CA ALA A 50 10.78 2.42 2.75
C ALA A 50 9.85 1.28 3.20
N GLY A 51 8.61 1.64 3.50
CA GLY A 51 7.52 0.71 3.82
C GLY A 51 6.43 0.65 2.76
N ALA A 52 6.71 1.07 1.51
CA ALA A 52 5.74 0.95 0.43
C ALA A 52 5.57 -0.53 0.06
N LEU A 53 4.33 -0.99 0.22
CA LEU A 53 3.93 -2.35 -0.12
C LEU A 53 3.55 -2.41 -1.60
N THR A 54 3.66 -3.60 -2.17
CA THR A 54 3.03 -3.93 -3.45
C THR A 54 1.51 -4.08 -3.31
N ASP A 55 0.79 -4.06 -4.43
CA ASP A 55 -0.65 -4.30 -4.48
C ASP A 55 -1.01 -5.63 -3.79
N ALA A 56 -0.26 -6.69 -4.11
CA ALA A 56 -0.45 -8.03 -3.56
C ALA A 56 -0.14 -8.09 -2.06
N GLU A 57 0.84 -7.33 -1.59
CA GLU A 57 1.14 -7.24 -0.17
C GLU A 57 0.05 -6.50 0.61
N TYR A 58 -0.49 -5.40 0.07
CA TYR A 58 -1.63 -4.72 0.66
C TYR A 58 -2.84 -5.67 0.75
N GLU A 59 -3.15 -6.36 -0.35
CA GLU A 59 -4.26 -7.31 -0.40
C GLU A 59 -4.10 -8.41 0.65
N ARG A 60 -2.93 -9.05 0.68
CA ARG A 60 -2.61 -10.10 1.65
C ARG A 60 -2.69 -9.61 3.09
N LYS A 61 -2.08 -8.47 3.41
CA LYS A 61 -2.01 -7.96 4.78
C LYS A 61 -3.39 -7.50 5.29
N LEU A 62 -4.18 -6.84 4.45
CA LEU A 62 -5.56 -6.47 4.78
C LEU A 62 -6.44 -7.70 5.01
N LYS A 63 -6.34 -8.72 4.14
CA LYS A 63 -7.04 -10.00 4.33
C LYS A 63 -6.62 -10.69 5.62
N ASN A 64 -5.32 -10.74 5.91
CA ASN A 64 -4.79 -11.31 7.15
C ASN A 64 -5.27 -10.56 8.41
N ALA A 65 -5.49 -9.25 8.32
CA ALA A 65 -6.08 -8.45 9.40
C ALA A 65 -7.59 -8.67 9.58
N GLY A 66 -8.26 -9.37 8.66
CA GLY A 66 -9.69 -9.70 8.71
C GLY A 66 -10.58 -8.84 7.80
N PHE A 67 -10.01 -7.97 6.98
CA PHE A 67 -10.79 -7.18 6.02
C PHE A 67 -11.24 -8.03 4.81
N ALA A 68 -12.41 -7.68 4.27
CA ALA A 68 -12.97 -8.19 3.03
C ALA A 68 -13.02 -7.07 1.96
N ASP A 69 -13.40 -7.42 0.73
CA ASP A 69 -13.60 -6.50 -0.40
C ASP A 69 -12.41 -5.55 -0.63
N VAL A 70 -11.19 -6.10 -0.59
CA VAL A 70 -9.98 -5.30 -0.74
C VAL A 70 -9.81 -4.86 -2.19
N THR A 71 -9.66 -3.55 -2.42
CA THR A 71 -9.28 -2.99 -3.73
C THR A 71 -8.07 -2.07 -3.59
N VAL A 72 -7.19 -2.13 -4.59
CA VAL A 72 -6.04 -1.22 -4.74
C VAL A 72 -6.16 -0.62 -6.13
N GLU A 73 -6.53 0.66 -6.19
CA GLU A 73 -6.82 1.37 -7.43
C GLU A 73 -5.82 2.52 -7.62
N PRO A 74 -4.88 2.40 -8.56
CA PRO A 74 -3.98 3.49 -8.89
C PRO A 74 -4.76 4.71 -9.38
N TRP A 75 -4.42 5.89 -8.86
CA TRP A 75 -4.96 7.16 -9.35
C TRP A 75 -3.87 8.07 -9.95
N ARG A 76 -2.60 7.79 -9.65
CA ARG A 76 -1.45 8.38 -10.34
C ARG A 76 -0.34 7.35 -10.48
N VAL A 77 0.16 7.18 -11.69
CA VAL A 77 1.35 6.37 -11.99
C VAL A 77 2.48 7.34 -12.30
N TYR A 78 3.63 7.16 -11.66
CA TYR A 78 4.78 8.05 -11.83
C TYR A 78 5.68 7.56 -12.97
N SER A 79 6.07 8.47 -13.85
CA SER A 79 6.99 8.17 -14.94
C SER A 79 8.45 8.31 -14.49
N ILE A 80 9.38 7.87 -15.34
CA ILE A 80 10.79 8.18 -15.14
C ILE A 80 11.06 9.69 -15.09
N ASP A 81 10.31 10.50 -15.85
CA ASP A 81 10.49 11.95 -15.85
C ASP A 81 10.06 12.59 -14.53
N ASP A 82 9.02 12.05 -13.87
CA ASP A 82 8.65 12.45 -12.50
C ASP A 82 9.80 12.16 -11.51
N ALA A 83 10.57 11.09 -11.74
CA ALA A 83 11.66 10.65 -10.86
C ALA A 83 13.05 11.19 -11.26
N ARG A 84 13.20 11.79 -12.45
CA ARG A 84 14.51 12.13 -13.03
C ARG A 84 15.34 13.04 -12.14
N SER A 85 14.77 14.14 -11.67
CA SER A 85 15.48 15.11 -10.81
C SER A 85 16.00 14.49 -9.52
N VAL A 86 15.24 13.52 -8.98
CA VAL A 86 15.55 12.80 -7.75
C VAL A 86 16.69 11.83 -7.97
N LEU A 87 16.58 11.01 -9.01
CA LEU A 87 17.60 10.02 -9.36
C LEU A 87 18.93 10.73 -9.67
N THR A 88 18.90 11.80 -10.46
CA THR A 88 20.10 12.60 -10.75
C THR A 88 20.71 13.21 -9.49
N SER A 89 19.88 13.74 -8.58
CA SER A 89 20.37 14.32 -7.31
C SER A 89 20.98 13.27 -6.38
N ALA A 90 20.55 12.01 -6.48
CA ALA A 90 21.13 10.87 -5.77
C ALA A 90 22.38 10.29 -6.49
N GLY A 91 22.80 10.87 -7.61
CA GLY A 91 23.93 10.38 -8.41
C GLY A 91 23.61 9.14 -9.26
N LEU A 92 22.33 8.86 -9.50
CA LEU A 92 21.87 7.75 -10.33
C LEU A 92 21.57 8.21 -11.76
N ASP A 93 21.88 7.34 -12.73
CA ASP A 93 21.55 7.55 -14.14
C ASP A 93 20.08 7.21 -14.39
N ALA A 94 19.25 8.25 -14.50
CA ALA A 94 17.82 8.11 -14.74
C ALA A 94 17.51 7.40 -16.07
N ASP A 95 18.30 7.62 -17.11
CA ASP A 95 18.05 7.04 -18.44
C ASP A 95 18.37 5.53 -18.44
N ALA A 96 19.45 5.13 -17.78
CA ALA A 96 19.77 3.72 -17.57
C ALA A 96 18.72 2.97 -16.72
N LEU A 97 18.01 3.70 -15.85
CA LEU A 97 17.02 3.15 -14.92
C LEU A 97 15.58 3.24 -15.43
N ALA A 98 15.33 3.93 -16.55
CA ALA A 98 13.99 4.18 -17.09
C ALA A 98 13.15 2.91 -17.18
N GLY A 99 13.68 1.84 -17.77
CA GLY A 99 12.95 0.58 -17.94
C GLY A 99 12.59 -0.16 -16.65
N LYS A 100 13.18 0.21 -15.51
CA LYS A 100 12.89 -0.38 -14.19
C LYS A 100 12.01 0.52 -13.31
N VAL A 101 12.06 1.82 -13.55
CA VAL A 101 11.41 2.83 -12.70
C VAL A 101 10.11 3.34 -13.29
N ASP A 102 10.03 3.44 -14.62
CA ASP A 102 8.86 3.96 -15.30
C ASP A 102 7.61 3.13 -14.96
N GLY A 103 6.63 3.78 -14.34
CA GLY A 103 5.37 3.15 -13.90
C GLY A 103 5.47 2.18 -12.73
N SER A 104 6.66 1.98 -12.16
CA SER A 104 6.88 1.09 -11.00
C SER A 104 6.37 1.67 -9.69
N VAL A 105 6.20 2.99 -9.60
CA VAL A 105 5.69 3.67 -8.41
C VAL A 105 4.36 4.33 -8.75
N GLN A 106 3.40 4.18 -7.86
CA GLN A 106 2.05 4.73 -8.04
C GLN A 106 1.46 5.19 -6.71
N SER A 107 0.66 6.25 -6.77
CA SER A 107 -0.27 6.59 -5.70
C SER A 107 -1.59 5.87 -5.96
N ALA A 108 -2.08 5.14 -4.97
CA ALA A 108 -3.29 4.33 -5.09
C ALA A 108 -4.27 4.62 -3.96
N PHE A 109 -5.55 4.40 -4.25
CA PHE A 109 -6.58 4.25 -3.24
C PHE A 109 -6.64 2.80 -2.79
N ILE A 110 -6.36 2.56 -1.51
CA ILE A 110 -6.48 1.26 -0.87
C ILE A 110 -7.79 1.28 -0.08
N ARG A 111 -8.72 0.40 -0.46
CA ARG A 111 -10.03 0.29 0.18
C ARG A 111 -10.28 -1.13 0.64
N ALA A 112 -10.97 -1.26 1.76
CA ALA A 112 -11.42 -2.55 2.27
C ALA A 112 -12.60 -2.36 3.22
N ARG A 113 -13.27 -3.46 3.57
CA ARG A 113 -14.43 -3.46 4.46
C ARG A 113 -14.23 -4.41 5.63
N LYS A 114 -14.52 -3.95 6.84
CA LYS A 114 -14.69 -4.86 7.98
C LYS A 114 -16.02 -5.59 7.80
N PRO A 115 -16.05 -6.94 7.81
CA PRO A 115 -17.29 -7.69 7.70
C PRO A 115 -18.35 -7.17 8.67
N ALA A 116 -19.61 -7.20 8.25
CA ALA A 116 -20.70 -6.98 9.19
C ALA A 116 -20.64 -8.03 10.29
N ALA A 117 -21.05 -7.66 11.51
CA ALA A 117 -21.21 -8.66 12.54
C ALA A 117 -22.21 -9.69 12.02
N SER A 118 -21.87 -10.98 12.13
CA SER A 118 -22.87 -12.02 12.02
C SER A 118 -24.00 -11.65 12.99
N ARG A 119 -25.19 -11.41 12.45
CA ARG A 119 -26.38 -11.19 13.28
C ARG A 119 -26.61 -12.48 14.04
N CYS A 120 -26.11 -12.58 15.27
CA CYS A 120 -26.54 -13.62 16.21
C CYS A 120 -27.94 -13.31 16.73
N CYS A 121 -28.90 -13.21 15.81
CA CYS A 121 -30.31 -13.03 16.12
C CYS A 121 -31.16 -14.18 15.54
N GLY A 122 -30.52 -15.28 15.14
CA GLY A 122 -31.21 -16.54 14.84
C GLY A 122 -31.40 -17.37 16.11
N PRO A 123 -32.45 -18.22 16.18
CA PRO A 123 -32.73 -19.06 17.35
C PRO A 123 -31.58 -20.02 17.73
N ASP A 124 -30.63 -20.27 16.83
CA ASP A 124 -29.55 -21.25 17.02
C ASP A 124 -28.23 -20.66 17.58
N CYS A 125 -28.14 -19.35 17.91
CA CYS A 125 -26.87 -18.75 18.38
C CYS A 125 -26.52 -19.03 19.85
N CYS A 126 -27.40 -19.67 20.64
CA CYS A 126 -27.18 -19.93 22.07
C CYS A 126 -27.26 -21.42 22.45
N ALA A 127 -27.10 -22.34 21.48
CA ALA A 127 -27.05 -23.77 21.74
C ALA A 127 -25.62 -24.28 21.93
#